data_AF-A0AAV9JRX9-F1
#
_entry.id   AF-A0AAV9JRX9-F1
#
_cell.length_a   1.000
_cell.length_b   1.000
_cell.length_c   1.000
_cell.angle_alpha   90.00
_cell.angle_beta   90.00
_cell.angle_gamma   90.00
#
_symmetry.space_group_name_H-M   'P 1'
#
loop_
_entity.id
_entity.type
_entity.pdbx_description
1 polymer ?
#
loop_
_entity_poly.entity_id
_entity_poly.type
_entity_poly.pdbx_seq_one_letter_code
_entity_poly.pdbx_strand_id
1 'polypeptide(L)'
;MAAKRVGSQCIWPYSGKDWPVVLCDDDTPPSVWVIDDGRLQEYDPHKDYLEGLSHFESNDIEASDDPETRLEKYRRRAFKQDAAEWATPSYWKNVIESRRAGRELEREIAKKGKRKRRHRDGDGDDDVEIIAVRRSTNSSSASSRHKKRSSSGGSQSATSGQLPTPGPTPIKLKVGAHSGLPIRIKESDDEDEDEQETEDDGQFVKKKPAQSDRFTSYDNAKLQRLRQRSSNGGPPGDNVCTIFVGKDETTPFQVPMKAIADCEFLSEQVRFSEQKGSHIDLWTNTSIAAKDFVAIHEYMHIGDFVPRLTRDTPPRIKGLVIQEQRDEVAERCAYIFRTASQLQLASLQSLAVEKLKALYPLSPLRILLVTRIAQNSYPWGCEAEGELFGWLADHIAEYFYALMAEHGAALMGVLRNSDGLGQTVADRVAENPKACSRGLGEE
;
A
#
# COMPACT_ATOMS: atom_id res chain seq x y z
N MET A 1 -3.78 38.76 -4.33
CA MET A 1 -4.23 37.42 -3.87
C MET A 1 -4.48 36.58 -5.10
N ALA A 2 -3.66 35.54 -5.32
CA ALA A 2 -3.72 34.76 -6.55
C ALA A 2 -4.84 33.71 -6.46
N ALA A 3 -5.73 33.72 -7.45
CA ALA A 3 -6.82 32.76 -7.59
C ALA A 3 -6.26 31.34 -7.81
N LYS A 4 -6.72 30.42 -6.96
CA LYS A 4 -6.45 28.98 -7.02
C LYS A 4 -7.11 28.42 -8.29
N ARG A 5 -6.36 27.71 -9.14
CA ARG A 5 -6.87 27.11 -10.38
C ARG A 5 -7.33 25.66 -10.15
N VAL A 6 -8.44 25.30 -10.79
CA VAL A 6 -9.22 24.06 -10.71
C VAL A 6 -8.72 23.03 -11.74
N GLY A 7 -8.78 21.73 -11.41
CA GLY A 7 -8.45 20.65 -12.35
C GLY A 7 -8.53 19.22 -11.80
N SER A 8 -9.72 18.77 -11.38
CA SER A 8 -10.24 17.38 -11.48
C SER A 8 -11.62 17.41 -10.84
N GLN A 9 -12.65 16.93 -11.54
CA GLN A 9 -14.03 17.08 -11.11
C GLN A 9 -14.81 15.84 -11.59
N CYS A 10 -15.43 15.14 -10.64
CA CYS A 10 -16.25 13.97 -10.91
C CYS A 10 -17.45 14.31 -11.82
N ILE A 11 -17.90 13.33 -12.61
CA ILE A 11 -19.00 13.48 -13.56
C ILE A 11 -20.33 13.36 -12.80
N TRP A 12 -21.18 14.40 -12.86
CA TRP A 12 -22.59 14.33 -12.46
C TRP A 12 -23.42 15.23 -13.38
N PRO A 13 -24.57 14.79 -13.91
CA PRO A 13 -25.31 15.55 -14.93
C PRO A 13 -25.87 16.87 -14.38
N TYR A 14 -25.71 17.95 -15.14
CA TYR A 14 -26.31 19.25 -14.81
C TYR A 14 -26.88 19.98 -16.04
N SER A 15 -27.99 20.66 -15.75
CA SER A 15 -29.05 21.20 -16.62
C SER A 15 -28.60 22.07 -17.80
N GLY A 16 -29.08 21.71 -19.00
CA GLY A 16 -29.31 22.65 -20.11
C GLY A 16 -28.14 22.92 -21.05
N LYS A 17 -27.11 22.05 -21.10
CA LYS A 17 -26.07 22.08 -22.14
C LYS A 17 -25.86 20.67 -22.70
N ASP A 18 -25.56 20.58 -23.99
CA ASP A 18 -25.33 19.31 -24.74
C ASP A 18 -24.00 18.61 -24.39
N TRP A 19 -23.49 18.82 -23.17
CA TRP A 19 -22.27 18.22 -22.63
C TRP A 19 -22.50 17.81 -21.18
N PRO A 20 -21.79 16.79 -20.66
CA PRO A 20 -21.74 16.52 -19.23
C PRO A 20 -21.16 17.73 -18.51
N VAL A 21 -22.03 18.53 -17.89
CA VAL A 21 -21.61 19.61 -17.01
C VAL A 21 -20.98 19.01 -15.76
N VAL A 22 -19.91 19.64 -15.32
CA VAL A 22 -19.07 19.21 -14.23
C VAL A 22 -19.19 20.28 -13.13
N LEU A 23 -19.84 19.95 -12.01
CA LEU A 23 -19.97 20.85 -10.87
C LEU A 23 -19.80 20.09 -9.55
N CYS A 24 -18.59 20.15 -9.00
CA CYS A 24 -18.39 20.22 -7.56
C CYS A 24 -17.34 21.31 -7.34
N ASP A 25 -17.67 22.30 -6.51
CA ASP A 25 -16.61 23.03 -5.81
C ASP A 25 -16.03 22.11 -4.71
N ASP A 26 -14.87 22.47 -4.20
CA ASP A 26 -14.13 21.65 -3.23
C ASP A 26 -14.83 21.55 -1.85
N ASP A 27 -15.91 22.31 -1.62
CA ASP A 27 -16.44 22.61 -0.30
C ASP A 27 -17.85 22.06 -0.06
N THR A 28 -18.60 21.67 -1.10
CA THR A 28 -20.01 21.26 -0.98
C THR A 28 -20.26 19.82 -1.45
N PRO A 29 -20.62 18.88 -0.55
CA PRO A 29 -21.00 17.52 -0.94
C PRO A 29 -22.41 17.46 -1.57
N PRO A 30 -22.73 16.42 -2.38
CA PRO A 30 -23.96 16.36 -3.18
C PRO A 30 -25.28 16.28 -2.39
N SER A 31 -25.24 16.08 -1.07
CA SER A 31 -26.45 15.86 -0.25
C SER A 31 -27.38 17.08 -0.12
N VAL A 32 -26.98 18.26 -0.63
CA VAL A 32 -27.80 19.48 -0.63
C VAL A 32 -28.71 19.57 -1.88
N TRP A 33 -28.53 18.70 -2.88
CA TRP A 33 -29.22 18.78 -4.17
C TRP A 33 -30.24 17.65 -4.31
N VAL A 34 -31.34 17.75 -3.55
CA VAL A 34 -32.49 16.84 -3.69
C VAL A 34 -33.32 17.24 -4.91
N ILE A 35 -33.24 16.37 -5.93
CA ILE A 35 -34.33 15.79 -6.73
C ILE A 35 -35.63 16.64 -6.74
N ASP A 36 -35.78 17.47 -7.78
CA ASP A 36 -37.09 17.78 -8.34
C ASP A 36 -37.01 17.57 -9.86
N ASP A 37 -38.01 16.86 -10.41
CA ASP A 37 -38.34 16.70 -11.84
C ASP A 37 -37.76 15.55 -12.69
N GLY A 38 -37.13 14.50 -12.14
CA GLY A 38 -37.00 13.22 -12.87
C GLY A 38 -36.26 13.25 -14.23
N ARG A 39 -35.36 14.21 -14.45
CA ARG A 39 -34.57 14.39 -15.69
C ARG A 39 -33.11 13.92 -15.56
N LEU A 40 -32.89 12.75 -14.98
CA LEU A 40 -31.58 12.10 -14.91
C LEU A 40 -31.53 10.94 -15.90
N GLN A 41 -30.53 10.92 -16.78
CA GLN A 41 -30.23 9.76 -17.63
C GLN A 41 -29.01 9.02 -17.06
N GLU A 42 -29.11 7.69 -17.06
CA GLU A 42 -28.01 6.79 -16.69
C GLU A 42 -26.87 6.91 -17.72
N TYR A 43 -25.63 6.73 -17.25
CA TYR A 43 -24.47 6.74 -18.13
C TYR A 43 -24.46 5.48 -19.00
N ASP A 44 -24.43 5.67 -20.32
CA ASP A 44 -24.39 4.61 -21.32
C ASP A 44 -22.94 4.47 -21.85
N PRO A 45 -22.23 3.38 -21.53
CA PRO A 45 -20.85 3.18 -21.95
C PRO A 45 -20.68 3.05 -23.47
N HIS A 46 -21.77 2.87 -24.22
CA HIS A 46 -21.74 2.75 -25.68
C HIS A 46 -21.98 4.07 -26.41
N LYS A 47 -22.37 5.13 -25.68
CA LYS A 47 -22.59 6.45 -26.26
C LYS A 47 -21.30 7.27 -26.24
N ASP A 48 -20.88 7.76 -27.40
CA ASP A 48 -19.79 8.75 -27.45
C ASP A 48 -20.32 10.11 -27.02
N TYR A 49 -20.20 10.40 -25.73
CA TYR A 49 -20.55 11.71 -25.18
C TYR A 49 -19.68 12.85 -25.69
N LEU A 50 -18.63 12.56 -26.47
CA LEU A 50 -17.79 13.54 -27.15
C LEU A 50 -18.20 13.75 -28.63
N GLU A 51 -19.24 13.07 -29.11
CA GLU A 51 -19.76 13.23 -30.46
C GLU A 51 -20.31 14.65 -30.71
N GLY A 52 -19.98 15.24 -31.85
CA GLY A 52 -20.42 16.59 -32.24
C GLY A 52 -19.46 17.72 -31.85
N LEU A 53 -18.31 17.39 -31.28
CA LEU A 53 -17.42 18.35 -30.64
C LEU A 53 -16.16 18.52 -31.48
N SER A 54 -15.67 19.76 -31.55
CA SER A 54 -14.48 20.06 -32.33
C SER A 54 -13.35 19.12 -31.90
N HIS A 55 -12.85 18.36 -32.88
CA HIS A 55 -11.71 17.48 -32.67
C HIS A 55 -10.48 18.36 -32.50
N PHE A 56 -9.68 18.07 -31.47
CA PHE A 56 -8.36 18.68 -31.38
C PHE A 56 -7.41 17.93 -32.30
N GLU A 57 -6.54 18.64 -33.02
CA GLU A 57 -5.52 17.99 -33.88
C GLU A 57 -4.62 17.03 -33.08
N SER A 58 -4.41 17.34 -31.80
CA SER A 58 -3.69 16.51 -30.84
C SER A 58 -4.51 16.37 -29.56
N ASN A 59 -4.68 15.13 -29.09
CA ASN A 59 -5.30 14.85 -27.79
C ASN A 59 -4.37 15.17 -26.61
N ASP A 60 -3.07 15.33 -26.89
CA ASP A 60 -2.09 15.70 -25.87
C ASP A 60 -2.12 17.21 -25.60
N ILE A 61 -1.80 17.55 -24.36
CA ILE A 61 -1.78 18.94 -23.89
C ILE A 61 -0.42 19.51 -24.25
N GLU A 62 -0.41 20.43 -25.20
CA GLU A 62 0.80 21.05 -25.70
C GLU A 62 1.07 22.35 -24.95
N ALA A 63 2.36 22.73 -24.88
CA ALA A 63 2.74 23.99 -24.26
C ALA A 63 2.25 25.22 -25.07
N SER A 64 2.00 25.02 -26.36
CA SER A 64 1.47 25.98 -27.34
C SER A 64 -0.04 26.20 -27.23
N ASP A 65 -0.78 25.29 -26.62
CA ASP A 65 -2.23 25.40 -26.48
C ASP A 65 -2.60 26.62 -25.62
N ASP A 66 -3.62 27.37 -26.04
CA ASP A 66 -4.16 28.45 -25.23
C ASP A 66 -4.81 27.90 -23.93
N PRO A 67 -4.97 28.73 -22.90
CA PRO A 67 -5.48 28.28 -21.60
C PRO A 67 -6.86 27.61 -21.64
N GLU A 68 -7.72 27.98 -22.58
CA GLU A 68 -9.07 27.44 -22.73
C GLU A 68 -9.02 26.06 -23.41
N THR A 69 -8.25 25.94 -24.49
CA THR A 69 -7.97 24.65 -25.14
C THR A 69 -7.32 23.66 -24.18
N ARG A 70 -6.33 24.08 -23.39
CA ARG A 70 -5.70 23.23 -22.38
C ARG A 70 -6.71 22.73 -21.36
N LEU A 71 -7.55 23.63 -20.85
CA LEU A 71 -8.57 23.28 -19.86
C LEU A 71 -9.55 22.25 -20.43
N GLU A 72 -9.98 22.45 -21.67
CA GLU A 72 -10.90 21.54 -22.34
C GLU A 72 -10.26 20.17 -22.62
N LYS A 73 -9.00 20.11 -23.06
CA LYS A 73 -8.23 18.86 -23.16
C LYS A 73 -8.10 18.15 -21.81
N TYR A 74 -7.84 18.88 -20.72
CA TYR A 74 -7.83 18.31 -19.36
C TYR A 74 -9.18 17.71 -18.99
N ARG A 75 -10.30 18.39 -19.30
CA ARG A 75 -11.65 17.89 -19.03
C ARG A 75 -11.94 16.61 -19.79
N ARG A 76 -11.68 16.59 -21.10
CA ARG A 76 -11.92 15.40 -21.93
C ARG A 76 -11.06 14.21 -21.49
N ARG A 77 -9.82 14.45 -21.08
CA ARG A 77 -8.94 13.40 -20.55
C ARG A 77 -9.46 12.85 -19.22
N ALA A 78 -9.85 13.73 -18.30
CA ALA A 78 -10.46 13.33 -17.02
C ALA A 78 -11.76 12.55 -17.26
N PHE A 79 -12.63 13.03 -18.15
CA PHE A 79 -13.85 12.34 -18.52
C PHE A 79 -13.57 10.93 -19.05
N LYS A 80 -12.65 10.75 -20.01
CA LYS A 80 -12.29 9.42 -20.52
C LYS A 80 -11.72 8.50 -19.45
N GLN A 81 -10.92 9.05 -18.53
CA GLN A 81 -10.34 8.27 -17.44
C GLN A 81 -11.40 7.81 -16.44
N ASP A 82 -12.27 8.73 -16.01
CA ASP A 82 -13.31 8.47 -15.01
C ASP A 82 -14.46 7.62 -15.61
N ALA A 83 -14.82 7.85 -16.88
CA ALA A 83 -15.81 7.09 -17.62
C ALA A 83 -15.39 5.62 -17.84
N ALA A 84 -14.09 5.36 -17.99
CA ALA A 84 -13.55 4.00 -18.09
C ALA A 84 -13.57 3.25 -16.75
N GLU A 85 -13.69 3.96 -15.63
CA GLU A 85 -13.73 3.38 -14.28
C GLU A 85 -15.16 3.05 -13.80
N TRP A 86 -16.14 2.92 -14.72
CA TRP A 86 -17.56 2.67 -14.47
C TRP A 86 -17.83 2.00 -13.11
N ALA A 87 -18.27 2.80 -12.15
CA ALA A 87 -18.41 2.40 -10.75
C ALA A 87 -19.65 3.03 -10.13
N THR A 88 -20.13 2.39 -9.07
CA THR A 88 -21.38 2.76 -8.40
C THR A 88 -21.33 4.18 -7.80
N PRO A 89 -22.49 4.83 -7.57
CA PRO A 89 -22.53 6.13 -6.89
C PRO A 89 -21.82 6.14 -5.53
N SER A 90 -21.89 5.01 -4.81
CA SER A 90 -21.19 4.81 -3.52
C SER A 90 -19.67 4.87 -3.67
N TYR A 91 -19.13 4.28 -4.75
CA TYR A 91 -17.70 4.36 -5.06
C TYR A 91 -17.24 5.81 -5.23
N TRP A 92 -17.94 6.59 -6.06
CA TRP A 92 -17.57 7.98 -6.32
C TRP A 92 -17.66 8.86 -5.08
N LYS A 93 -18.67 8.64 -4.23
CA LYS A 93 -18.78 9.31 -2.93
C LYS A 93 -17.53 9.06 -2.07
N ASN A 94 -17.11 7.80 -1.95
CA ASN A 94 -15.93 7.42 -1.16
C ASN A 94 -14.64 8.01 -1.73
N VAL A 95 -14.49 8.04 -3.07
CA VAL A 95 -13.34 8.67 -3.74
C VAL A 95 -13.29 10.17 -3.46
N ILE A 96 -14.42 10.86 -3.54
CA ILE A 96 -14.51 12.31 -3.26
C ILE A 96 -14.16 12.60 -1.80
N GLU A 97 -14.72 11.85 -0.86
CA GLU A 97 -14.46 11.99 0.58
C GLU A 97 -12.97 11.73 0.90
N SER A 98 -12.39 10.67 0.34
CA SER A 98 -10.97 10.32 0.52
C SER A 98 -10.05 11.42 -0.02
N ARG A 99 -10.35 11.96 -1.22
CA ARG A 99 -9.59 13.06 -1.80
C ARG A 99 -9.73 14.35 -0.97
N ARG A 100 -10.91 14.62 -0.41
CA ARG A 100 -11.15 15.77 0.48
C ARG A 100 -10.30 15.65 1.74
N ALA A 101 -10.31 14.49 2.39
CA ALA A 101 -9.50 14.22 3.58
C ALA A 101 -8.00 14.37 3.31
N GLY A 102 -7.51 13.85 2.18
CA GLY A 102 -6.11 14.01 1.76
C GLY A 102 -5.71 15.49 1.59
N ARG A 103 -6.57 16.31 0.97
CA ARG A 103 -6.33 17.76 0.83
C ARG A 103 -6.34 18.49 2.17
N GLU A 104 -7.19 18.09 3.10
CA GLU A 104 -7.22 18.68 4.44
C GLU A 104 -5.91 18.41 5.19
N LEU A 105 -5.41 17.17 5.11
CA LEU A 105 -4.13 16.77 5.66
C LEU A 105 -2.96 17.56 5.04
N GLU A 106 -2.94 17.71 3.71
CA GLU A 106 -1.92 18.52 3.01
C GLU A 106 -1.93 19.98 3.47
N ARG A 107 -3.12 20.58 3.65
CA ARG A 107 -3.25 21.95 4.17
C ARG A 107 -2.74 22.04 5.60
N GLU A 108 -2.98 21.03 6.43
CA GLU A 108 -2.50 20.99 7.80
C GLU A 108 -0.96 20.89 7.87
N ILE A 109 -0.38 20.02 7.05
CA ILE A 109 1.08 19.88 6.90
C ILE A 109 1.70 21.22 6.43
N ALA A 110 1.10 21.86 5.41
CA ALA A 110 1.57 23.14 4.91
C ALA A 110 1.47 24.27 5.96
N LYS A 111 0.43 24.26 6.81
CA LYS A 111 0.29 25.19 7.94
C LYS A 111 1.35 24.94 9.02
N LYS A 112 1.60 23.68 9.39
CA LYS A 112 2.64 23.29 10.36
C LYS A 112 4.05 23.68 9.88
N GLY A 113 4.35 23.48 8.60
CA GLY A 113 5.63 23.89 8.00
C GLY A 113 5.90 25.40 8.05
N LYS A 114 4.87 26.24 7.88
CA LYS A 114 5.01 27.71 7.95
C LYS A 114 5.26 28.23 9.38
N ARG A 115 4.69 27.57 10.40
CA ARG A 115 4.92 27.96 11.82
C ARG A 115 6.36 27.69 12.26
N LYS A 116 6.97 26.59 11.80
CA LYS A 116 8.34 26.22 12.20
C LYS A 116 9.42 27.14 11.63
N ARG A 117 9.18 27.79 10.47
CA ARG A 117 10.12 28.76 9.90
C ARG A 117 10.12 30.12 10.60
N ARG A 118 9.00 30.55 11.19
CA ARG A 118 8.92 31.85 11.87
C ARG A 118 9.61 31.88 13.24
N HIS A 119 9.88 30.74 13.86
CA HIS A 119 10.51 30.70 15.19
C HIS A 119 12.05 30.64 15.14
N ARG A 120 12.66 30.52 13.95
CA ARG A 120 14.13 30.35 13.84
C ARG A 120 14.89 31.60 13.42
N ASP A 121 14.20 32.65 12.98
CA ASP A 121 14.81 33.89 12.49
C ASP A 121 14.67 35.07 13.48
N GLY A 122 14.35 34.81 14.75
CA GLY A 122 14.00 35.86 15.71
C GLY A 122 14.53 35.65 17.13
N ASP A 123 15.67 34.99 17.30
CA ASP A 123 16.37 34.97 18.59
C ASP A 123 17.87 34.82 18.34
N GLY A 124 18.54 35.97 18.24
CA GLY A 124 19.93 36.10 17.83
C GLY A 124 20.47 37.44 18.29
N ASP A 125 20.42 37.65 19.60
CA ASP A 125 21.34 38.51 20.34
C ASP A 125 21.17 38.18 21.82
N ASP A 126 22.04 37.33 22.35
CA ASP A 126 22.42 37.42 23.76
C ASP A 126 23.86 36.92 23.93
N ASP A 127 24.67 37.83 24.43
CA ASP A 127 26.10 37.78 24.65
C ASP A 127 26.53 36.59 25.52
N VAL A 128 27.55 35.87 25.05
CA VAL A 128 28.30 34.90 25.86
C VAL A 128 29.40 35.66 26.61
N GLU A 129 29.09 36.13 27.82
CA GLU A 129 30.08 36.66 28.76
C GLU A 129 30.73 35.52 29.56
N ILE A 130 32.03 35.35 29.34
CA ILE A 130 32.94 34.43 30.02
C ILE A 130 33.37 35.07 31.34
N ILE A 131 32.90 34.61 32.52
CA ILE A 131 33.61 34.83 33.79
C ILE A 131 33.55 33.62 34.74
N ALA A 132 34.73 33.34 35.28
CA ALA A 132 35.13 32.33 36.24
C ALA A 132 34.66 32.57 37.69
N VAL A 133 34.46 31.46 38.44
CA VAL A 133 34.85 31.25 39.86
C VAL A 133 34.27 32.21 40.93
N ARG A 134 33.40 31.69 41.81
CA ARG A 134 33.67 31.52 43.27
C ARG A 134 32.47 31.02 44.10
N ARG A 135 32.83 30.18 45.09
CA ARG A 135 32.09 29.71 46.27
C ARG A 135 31.42 30.82 47.07
N SER A 136 30.22 30.55 47.59
CA SER A 136 29.71 30.73 48.99
C SER A 136 28.17 30.79 48.96
N THR A 137 27.47 29.76 49.47
CA THR A 137 26.80 29.68 50.78
C THR A 137 25.88 30.84 51.16
N ASN A 138 24.64 30.44 51.46
CA ASN A 138 23.71 30.95 52.47
C ASN A 138 22.53 31.87 52.10
N SER A 139 21.41 31.43 52.69
CA SER A 139 20.28 32.17 53.26
C SER A 139 19.27 32.84 52.33
N SER A 140 18.15 32.11 52.14
CA SER A 140 16.79 32.50 52.53
C SER A 140 16.55 33.97 52.89
N SER A 141 15.58 34.61 52.24
CA SER A 141 14.22 34.84 52.79
C SER A 141 13.44 35.87 51.98
N ALA A 142 12.16 35.57 51.81
CA ALA A 142 10.98 36.43 51.67
C ALA A 142 11.16 37.96 51.62
N SER A 143 10.39 38.62 50.72
CA SER A 143 9.26 39.50 51.14
C SER A 143 8.80 40.46 50.04
N SER A 144 7.46 40.59 49.99
CA SER A 144 6.65 41.79 49.70
C SER A 144 6.65 42.45 48.32
N ARG A 145 5.50 42.29 47.65
CA ARG A 145 4.55 43.35 47.25
C ARG A 145 5.14 44.76 47.05
N HIS A 146 5.05 45.28 45.82
CA HIS A 146 4.42 46.59 45.63
C HIS A 146 3.77 46.78 44.26
N LYS A 147 2.49 47.11 44.35
CA LYS A 147 1.53 47.64 43.39
C LYS A 147 1.99 49.00 42.85
N LYS A 148 1.93 49.24 41.53
CA LYS A 148 1.62 50.58 40.97
C LYS A 148 1.09 50.49 39.54
N ARG A 149 -0.16 50.95 39.40
CA ARG A 149 -0.82 51.36 38.16
C ARG A 149 -0.18 52.66 37.67
N SER A 150 -0.05 52.83 36.36
CA SER A 150 -0.30 54.12 35.73
C SER A 150 -0.52 53.96 34.23
N SER A 151 -1.74 54.31 33.85
CA SER A 151 -2.25 54.58 32.51
C SER A 151 -1.78 55.94 31.98
N SER A 152 -2.20 56.25 30.74
CA SER A 152 -1.98 57.44 29.91
C SER A 152 -0.65 57.40 29.15
N GLY A 153 -0.60 57.64 27.85
CA GLY A 153 -1.56 58.20 26.91
C GLY A 153 -0.75 58.96 25.86
N GLY A 154 -1.30 59.19 24.67
CA GLY A 154 -0.80 60.24 23.78
C GLY A 154 -0.36 59.78 22.40
N SER A 155 -1.28 60.01 21.48
CA SER A 155 -1.23 60.16 20.03
C SER A 155 0.02 60.80 19.39
N GLN A 156 0.00 60.74 18.04
CA GLN A 156 0.76 61.50 17.02
C GLN A 156 1.88 60.66 16.38
N SER A 157 2.16 60.72 15.08
CA SER A 157 1.52 61.33 13.90
C SER A 157 2.25 60.74 12.68
N ALA A 158 1.59 60.78 11.52
CA ALA A 158 2.15 60.41 10.24
C ALA A 158 3.42 61.19 9.87
N THR A 159 4.40 60.50 9.27
CA THR A 159 5.32 61.10 8.29
C THR A 159 5.67 60.10 7.20
N SER A 160 5.33 60.52 5.99
CA SER A 160 5.83 60.10 4.69
C SER A 160 7.35 59.84 4.67
N GLY A 161 7.75 58.77 4.00
CA GLY A 161 9.15 58.48 3.64
C GLY A 161 9.19 57.58 2.40
N GLN A 162 9.69 58.13 1.30
CA GLN A 162 9.81 57.51 -0.01
C GLN A 162 10.69 56.24 -0.05
N LEU A 163 10.44 55.46 -1.10
CA LEU A 163 11.14 54.30 -1.66
C LEU A 163 12.69 54.35 -1.57
N PRO A 164 13.32 53.17 -1.62
CA PRO A 164 13.94 52.83 -2.90
C PRO A 164 13.63 51.39 -3.39
N THR A 165 13.40 51.28 -4.68
CA THR A 165 13.49 50.04 -5.47
C THR A 165 14.91 49.47 -5.45
N PRO A 166 15.03 48.14 -5.49
CA PRO A 166 16.04 47.55 -6.37
C PRO A 166 15.53 46.33 -7.16
N GLY A 167 15.68 46.40 -8.49
CA GLY A 167 16.41 45.43 -9.31
C GLY A 167 15.93 43.97 -9.44
N PRO A 168 15.75 43.44 -10.66
CA PRO A 168 15.42 42.04 -10.89
C PRO A 168 16.69 41.17 -10.83
N THR A 169 16.69 40.14 -9.98
CA THR A 169 17.69 39.05 -10.03
C THR A 169 17.08 37.79 -10.67
N PRO A 170 17.75 37.17 -11.66
CA PRO A 170 17.26 35.98 -12.33
C PRO A 170 17.56 34.73 -11.48
N ILE A 171 16.52 34.03 -11.01
CA ILE A 171 16.68 32.72 -10.36
C ILE A 171 16.45 31.63 -11.40
N LYS A 172 17.52 30.88 -11.66
CA LYS A 172 17.57 29.71 -12.52
C LYS A 172 16.60 28.63 -12.01
N LEU A 173 15.63 28.26 -12.86
CA LEU A 173 14.85 27.04 -12.76
C LEU A 173 15.80 25.83 -12.83
N LYS A 174 15.86 25.03 -11.76
CA LYS A 174 16.37 23.67 -11.81
C LYS A 174 15.17 22.73 -11.74
N VAL A 175 14.83 22.17 -12.90
CA VAL A 175 13.81 21.14 -13.09
C VAL A 175 14.27 19.88 -12.35
N GLY A 176 13.50 19.46 -11.35
CA GLY A 176 13.61 18.16 -10.71
C GLY A 176 12.28 17.45 -10.85
N ALA A 177 12.21 16.55 -11.83
CA ALA A 177 11.05 15.72 -12.10
C ALA A 177 10.88 14.65 -11.02
N HIS A 178 9.73 14.63 -10.35
CA HIS A 178 9.24 13.46 -9.63
C HIS A 178 7.76 13.26 -9.99
N SER A 179 7.54 12.28 -10.85
CA SER A 179 6.25 11.72 -11.22
C SER A 179 5.70 10.87 -10.07
N GLY A 180 4.69 11.36 -9.37
CA GLY A 180 3.87 10.55 -8.47
C GLY A 180 2.73 9.89 -9.26
N LEU A 181 2.71 8.55 -9.28
CA LEU A 181 1.59 7.76 -9.78
C LEU A 181 0.60 7.50 -8.63
N PRO A 182 -0.72 7.64 -8.82
CA PRO A 182 -1.70 7.24 -7.82
C PRO A 182 -1.96 5.73 -7.85
N ILE A 183 -2.07 5.17 -6.65
CA ILE A 183 -2.31 3.75 -6.34
C ILE A 183 -3.80 3.43 -6.57
N ARG A 184 -4.07 2.39 -7.37
CA ARG A 184 -5.39 1.86 -7.72
C ARG A 184 -5.75 0.72 -6.77
N ILE A 185 -6.73 0.93 -5.89
CA ILE A 185 -7.35 -0.12 -5.07
C ILE A 185 -8.54 -0.66 -5.89
N LYS A 186 -8.51 -1.95 -6.23
CA LYS A 186 -9.66 -2.68 -6.78
C LYS A 186 -10.30 -3.46 -5.64
N GLU A 187 -11.54 -3.15 -5.33
CA GLU A 187 -12.44 -4.03 -4.58
C GLU A 187 -13.22 -4.87 -5.59
N SER A 188 -13.34 -6.17 -5.32
CA SER A 188 -14.10 -7.14 -6.10
C SER A 188 -15.48 -7.30 -5.48
N ASP A 189 -16.51 -7.16 -6.31
CA ASP A 189 -17.90 -7.50 -6.02
C ASP A 189 -18.05 -9.03 -5.98
N ASP A 190 -18.59 -9.55 -4.87
CA ASP A 190 -19.07 -10.93 -4.75
C ASP A 190 -20.57 -10.93 -5.06
N GLU A 191 -20.96 -11.82 -5.98
CA GLU A 191 -22.34 -12.05 -6.41
C GLU A 191 -23.11 -12.84 -5.34
N ASP A 192 -24.32 -12.36 -5.03
CA ASP A 192 -25.32 -13.05 -4.22
C ASP A 192 -25.81 -14.31 -4.96
N GLU A 193 -25.51 -15.50 -4.43
CA GLU A 193 -26.19 -16.74 -4.81
C GLU A 193 -27.13 -17.19 -3.68
N ASP A 194 -28.43 -17.22 -4.02
CA ASP A 194 -29.55 -17.61 -3.19
C ASP A 194 -29.45 -19.05 -2.67
N GLU A 195 -29.73 -19.20 -1.38
CA GLU A 195 -29.89 -20.46 -0.66
C GLU A 195 -31.12 -21.24 -1.18
N GLN A 196 -30.91 -22.49 -1.61
CA GLN A 196 -31.95 -23.52 -1.59
C GLN A 196 -31.52 -24.69 -0.72
N GLU A 197 -32.26 -24.84 0.36
CA GLU A 197 -32.24 -25.98 1.29
C GLU A 197 -32.61 -27.28 0.56
N THR A 198 -31.75 -28.29 0.68
CA THR A 198 -32.21 -29.68 0.65
C THR A 198 -31.53 -30.45 1.77
N GLU A 199 -32.34 -30.84 2.75
CA GLU A 199 -32.07 -31.85 3.76
C GLU A 199 -31.74 -33.19 3.07
N ASP A 200 -30.61 -33.80 3.41
CA ASP A 200 -30.44 -35.25 3.21
C ASP A 200 -29.56 -35.87 4.29
N ASP A 201 -30.14 -36.86 4.97
CA ASP A 201 -29.60 -37.63 6.08
C ASP A 201 -28.61 -38.68 5.58
N GLY A 202 -27.36 -38.64 6.07
CA GLY A 202 -26.32 -39.54 5.56
C GLY A 202 -25.21 -39.92 6.55
N GLN A 203 -25.55 -40.78 7.51
CA GLN A 203 -24.69 -41.73 8.24
C GLN A 203 -23.16 -41.52 8.26
N PHE A 204 -22.68 -41.13 9.44
CA PHE A 204 -21.30 -41.20 9.89
C PHE A 204 -20.78 -42.67 9.93
N VAL A 205 -19.86 -43.02 9.03
CA VAL A 205 -19.02 -44.23 9.16
C VAL A 205 -17.57 -43.81 9.46
N LYS A 206 -17.16 -44.07 10.71
CA LYS A 206 -15.76 -43.98 11.16
C LYS A 206 -14.88 -44.92 10.35
N LYS A 207 -13.92 -44.40 9.57
CA LYS A 207 -12.78 -45.18 9.05
C LYS A 207 -11.48 -44.70 9.68
N LYS A 208 -10.75 -45.66 10.26
CA LYS A 208 -9.39 -45.52 10.80
C LYS A 208 -8.39 -45.19 9.68
N PRO A 209 -7.28 -44.48 9.98
CA PRO A 209 -6.26 -44.19 8.98
C PRO A 209 -5.42 -45.44 8.72
N ALA A 210 -5.30 -45.80 7.44
CA ALA A 210 -4.33 -46.78 6.97
C ALA A 210 -3.05 -46.06 6.57
N GLN A 211 -1.93 -46.56 7.10
CA GLN A 211 -0.56 -46.21 6.73
C GLN A 211 -0.35 -46.35 5.21
N SER A 212 0.24 -45.34 4.56
CA SER A 212 0.71 -45.44 3.18
C SER A 212 2.18 -45.05 3.07
N ASP A 213 3.06 -45.99 3.46
CA ASP A 213 4.44 -46.06 2.97
C ASP A 213 4.42 -46.65 1.55
N ARG A 214 4.19 -45.83 0.51
CA ARG A 214 4.36 -46.29 -0.89
C ARG A 214 4.48 -45.19 -1.95
N PHE A 215 5.14 -44.07 -1.65
CA PHE A 215 5.33 -42.97 -2.59
C PHE A 215 6.81 -42.58 -2.73
N THR A 216 7.66 -43.42 -3.34
CA THR A 216 9.08 -43.05 -3.61
C THR A 216 9.71 -43.63 -4.89
N SER A 217 8.98 -44.37 -5.73
CA SER A 217 9.58 -45.04 -6.90
C SER A 217 9.26 -44.39 -8.26
N TYR A 218 8.10 -43.73 -8.40
CA TYR A 218 7.69 -43.16 -9.69
C TYR A 218 8.26 -41.76 -9.98
N ASP A 219 8.56 -40.95 -8.96
CA ASP A 219 9.04 -39.57 -9.15
C ASP A 219 10.51 -39.49 -9.59
N ASN A 220 11.33 -40.44 -9.14
CA ASN A 220 12.73 -40.52 -9.57
C ASN A 220 12.88 -40.83 -11.08
N ALA A 221 11.93 -41.59 -11.67
CA ALA A 221 11.97 -41.89 -13.10
C ALA A 221 11.59 -40.69 -13.98
N LYS A 222 10.69 -39.81 -13.50
CA LYS A 222 10.29 -38.57 -14.20
C LYS A 222 11.43 -37.54 -14.17
N LEU A 223 12.09 -37.38 -13.02
CA LEU A 223 13.30 -36.55 -12.85
C LEU A 223 14.50 -37.09 -13.65
N GLN A 224 14.71 -38.40 -13.70
CA GLN A 224 15.75 -38.99 -14.55
C GLN A 224 15.47 -38.82 -16.04
N ARG A 225 14.21 -38.87 -16.48
CA ARG A 225 13.84 -38.59 -17.89
C ARG A 225 14.07 -37.14 -18.29
N LEU A 226 13.84 -36.18 -17.39
CA LEU A 226 14.19 -34.78 -17.60
C LEU A 226 15.71 -34.58 -17.70
N ARG A 227 16.50 -35.25 -16.84
CA ARG A 227 17.97 -35.23 -16.91
C ARG A 227 18.53 -35.93 -18.15
N GLN A 228 17.93 -37.03 -18.60
CA GLN A 228 18.37 -37.78 -19.79
C GLN A 228 17.95 -37.10 -21.11
N ARG A 229 16.86 -36.31 -21.11
CA ARG A 229 16.52 -35.47 -22.28
C ARG A 229 17.49 -34.31 -22.47
N SER A 230 18.12 -33.84 -21.38
CA SER A 230 19.16 -32.80 -21.44
C SER A 230 20.49 -33.31 -22.04
N SER A 231 20.78 -34.62 -22.01
CA SER A 231 22.04 -35.16 -22.51
C SER A 231 22.08 -35.48 -24.02
N ASN A 232 20.94 -35.43 -24.71
CA ASN A 232 20.88 -35.73 -26.15
C ASN A 232 20.83 -34.46 -27.01
N GLY A 233 22.00 -33.82 -27.16
CA GLY A 233 22.38 -33.14 -28.41
C GLY A 233 21.74 -31.80 -28.76
N GLY A 234 21.05 -31.12 -27.84
CA GLY A 234 20.69 -29.71 -28.03
C GLY A 234 21.95 -28.82 -27.97
N PRO A 235 22.01 -27.70 -28.72
CA PRO A 235 23.11 -26.76 -28.61
C PRO A 235 23.27 -26.27 -27.15
N PRO A 236 24.50 -25.93 -26.70
CA PRO A 236 24.83 -25.68 -25.29
C PRO A 236 24.30 -24.36 -24.69
N GLY A 237 23.13 -23.88 -25.11
CA GLY A 237 22.38 -22.80 -24.47
C GLY A 237 20.91 -23.19 -24.39
N ASP A 238 20.18 -23.14 -23.30
CA ASP A 238 20.41 -22.53 -21.99
C ASP A 238 19.78 -23.45 -20.94
N ASN A 239 20.44 -23.69 -19.80
CA ASN A 239 19.85 -24.41 -18.65
C ASN A 239 18.81 -23.54 -17.93
N VAL A 240 17.90 -22.95 -18.69
CA VAL A 240 16.95 -21.92 -18.27
C VAL A 240 15.57 -22.32 -18.76
N CYS A 241 14.57 -22.09 -17.91
CA CYS A 241 13.16 -22.20 -18.23
C CYS A 241 12.52 -20.82 -18.18
N THR A 242 11.65 -20.54 -19.15
CA THR A 242 10.89 -19.29 -19.19
C THR A 242 9.54 -19.48 -18.50
N ILE A 243 9.30 -18.75 -17.41
CA ILE A 243 8.02 -18.73 -16.71
C ILE A 243 7.22 -17.53 -17.21
N PHE A 244 6.03 -17.77 -17.75
CA PHE A 244 5.08 -16.73 -18.15
C PHE A 244 4.08 -16.48 -17.02
N VAL A 245 4.02 -15.22 -16.57
CA VAL A 245 3.17 -14.79 -15.44
C VAL A 245 2.22 -13.67 -15.88
N GLY A 246 0.98 -13.71 -15.38
CA GLY A 246 -0.06 -12.73 -15.68
C GLY A 246 -0.95 -13.11 -16.86
N LYS A 247 -2.16 -12.53 -16.91
CA LYS A 247 -3.26 -12.94 -17.82
C LYS A 247 -2.91 -12.86 -19.32
N ASP A 248 -1.94 -12.04 -19.70
CA ASP A 248 -1.67 -11.74 -21.11
C ASP A 248 -0.46 -12.49 -21.70
N GLU A 249 0.11 -13.47 -20.98
CA GLU A 249 1.39 -14.13 -21.34
C GLU A 249 2.58 -13.16 -21.53
N THR A 250 2.43 -11.88 -21.16
CA THR A 250 3.35 -10.83 -21.63
C THR A 250 4.65 -10.74 -20.87
N THR A 251 4.73 -11.29 -19.65
CA THR A 251 5.90 -11.09 -18.80
C THR A 251 6.67 -12.40 -18.62
N PRO A 252 7.69 -12.66 -19.48
CA PRO A 252 8.57 -13.82 -19.34
C PRO A 252 9.62 -13.59 -18.24
N PHE A 253 9.80 -14.60 -17.39
CA PHE A 253 10.87 -14.66 -16.40
C PHE A 253 11.77 -15.85 -16.67
N GLN A 254 13.04 -15.59 -16.97
CA GLN A 254 14.04 -16.63 -17.19
C GLN A 254 14.57 -17.14 -15.85
N VAL A 255 14.40 -18.43 -15.56
CA VAL A 255 14.80 -19.08 -14.29
C VAL A 255 15.72 -20.27 -14.56
N PRO A 256 16.79 -20.49 -13.77
CA PRO A 256 17.65 -21.64 -13.96
C PRO A 256 16.89 -22.96 -13.73
N MET A 257 17.05 -23.94 -14.60
CA MET A 257 16.34 -25.23 -14.48
C MET A 257 16.66 -25.98 -13.19
N LYS A 258 17.82 -25.71 -12.57
CA LYS A 258 18.16 -26.23 -11.25
C LYS A 258 17.17 -25.75 -10.18
N ALA A 259 16.84 -24.46 -10.17
CA ALA A 259 15.90 -23.89 -9.20
C ALA A 259 14.47 -24.41 -9.42
N ILE A 260 14.09 -24.67 -10.68
CA ILE A 260 12.82 -25.33 -11.01
C ILE A 260 12.80 -26.77 -10.49
N ALA A 261 13.88 -27.52 -10.66
CA ALA A 261 13.98 -28.91 -10.22
C ALA A 261 13.93 -29.07 -8.70
N ASP A 262 14.34 -28.05 -7.95
CA ASP A 262 14.27 -28.02 -6.48
C ASP A 262 12.85 -27.70 -5.96
N CYS A 263 11.90 -27.35 -6.84
CA CYS A 263 10.51 -27.09 -6.51
C CYS A 263 9.60 -28.09 -7.24
N GLU A 264 9.02 -29.03 -6.48
CA GLU A 264 8.17 -30.10 -7.03
C GLU A 264 7.04 -29.53 -7.91
N PHE A 265 6.23 -28.63 -7.35
CA PHE A 265 5.11 -27.96 -8.03
C PHE A 265 5.47 -27.35 -9.39
N LEU A 266 6.62 -26.66 -9.49
CA LEU A 266 7.05 -26.04 -10.73
C LEU A 266 7.66 -27.06 -11.70
N SER A 267 8.42 -28.02 -11.18
CA SER A 267 9.03 -29.07 -12.00
C SER A 267 7.99 -29.91 -12.75
N GLU A 268 6.81 -30.11 -12.14
CA GLU A 268 5.70 -30.84 -12.75
C GLU A 268 5.03 -30.08 -13.90
N GLN A 269 5.15 -28.76 -13.90
CA GLN A 269 4.51 -27.87 -14.87
C GLN A 269 5.39 -27.52 -16.06
N VAL A 270 6.64 -28.00 -16.10
CA VAL A 270 7.56 -27.73 -17.21
C VAL A 270 7.02 -28.36 -18.49
N ARG A 271 6.79 -27.51 -19.50
CA ARG A 271 6.43 -27.89 -20.86
C ARG A 271 7.58 -27.57 -21.82
N PHE A 272 7.57 -28.24 -22.97
CA PHE A 272 8.50 -27.97 -24.05
C PHE A 272 7.72 -27.68 -25.34
N SER A 273 8.05 -26.59 -26.02
CA SER A 273 7.60 -26.31 -27.37
C SER A 273 8.77 -25.84 -28.23
N GLU A 274 8.69 -26.07 -29.54
CA GLU A 274 9.75 -25.64 -30.48
C GLU A 274 9.95 -24.12 -30.48
N GLN A 275 8.88 -23.35 -30.25
CA GLN A 275 8.90 -21.89 -30.28
C GLN A 275 9.37 -21.25 -28.97
N LYS A 276 8.90 -21.75 -27.82
CA LYS A 276 9.18 -21.16 -26.49
C LYS A 276 10.31 -21.89 -25.75
N GLY A 277 10.77 -23.04 -26.23
CA GLY A 277 11.67 -23.92 -25.51
C GLY A 277 11.02 -24.50 -24.26
N SER A 278 11.82 -24.71 -23.20
CA SER A 278 11.32 -25.11 -21.88
C SER A 278 10.62 -23.94 -21.18
N HIS A 279 9.33 -24.09 -20.88
CA HIS A 279 8.51 -23.02 -20.31
C HIS A 279 7.48 -23.52 -19.29
N ILE A 280 6.98 -22.61 -18.46
CA ILE A 280 5.87 -22.80 -17.52
C ILE A 280 4.87 -21.65 -17.71
N ASP A 281 3.58 -21.98 -17.79
CA ASP A 281 2.49 -21.03 -18.00
C ASP A 281 1.67 -20.88 -16.70
N LEU A 282 2.09 -19.98 -15.79
CA LEU A 282 1.45 -19.82 -14.47
C LEU A 282 0.09 -19.12 -14.50
N TRP A 283 -0.22 -18.42 -15.59
CA TRP A 283 -1.49 -17.71 -15.78
C TRP A 283 -2.72 -18.62 -15.80
N THR A 284 -2.53 -19.91 -16.09
CA THR A 284 -3.62 -20.89 -16.16
C THR A 284 -4.13 -21.31 -14.78
N ASN A 285 -3.25 -21.38 -13.78
CA ASN A 285 -3.52 -22.05 -12.51
C ASN A 285 -3.40 -21.14 -11.29
N THR A 286 -2.93 -19.90 -11.47
CA THR A 286 -2.62 -19.03 -10.34
C THR A 286 -3.03 -17.58 -10.60
N SER A 287 -3.52 -16.90 -9.57
CA SER A 287 -3.84 -15.48 -9.58
C SER A 287 -2.60 -14.59 -9.35
N ILE A 288 -1.40 -15.09 -9.67
CA ILE A 288 -0.14 -14.40 -9.41
C ILE A 288 0.07 -13.27 -10.41
N ALA A 289 0.16 -12.04 -9.90
CA ALA A 289 0.52 -10.89 -10.71
C ALA A 289 2.04 -10.87 -10.99
N ALA A 290 2.44 -10.41 -12.17
CA ALA A 290 3.85 -10.31 -12.56
C ALA A 290 4.68 -9.49 -11.56
N LYS A 291 4.10 -8.42 -10.99
CA LYS A 291 4.75 -7.58 -9.96
C LYS A 291 5.11 -8.37 -8.69
N ASP A 292 4.30 -9.36 -8.32
CA ASP A 292 4.49 -10.17 -7.12
C ASP A 292 5.55 -11.26 -7.38
N PHE A 293 5.67 -11.70 -8.64
CA PHE A 293 6.65 -12.70 -9.06
C PHE A 293 8.09 -12.19 -9.14
N VAL A 294 8.32 -10.87 -9.24
CA VAL A 294 9.68 -10.29 -9.32
C VAL A 294 10.58 -10.74 -8.17
N ALA A 295 10.06 -10.79 -6.94
CA ALA A 295 10.82 -11.23 -5.79
C ALA A 295 11.05 -12.76 -5.76
N ILE A 296 10.09 -13.54 -6.28
CA ILE A 296 10.24 -14.98 -6.45
C ILE A 296 11.35 -15.29 -7.46
N HIS A 297 11.35 -14.55 -8.58
CA HIS A 297 12.38 -14.64 -9.60
C HIS A 297 13.77 -14.32 -9.04
N GLU A 298 13.90 -13.23 -8.28
CA GLU A 298 15.15 -12.88 -7.61
C GLU A 298 15.63 -13.99 -6.66
N TYR A 299 14.70 -14.55 -5.86
CA TYR A 299 14.99 -15.67 -4.98
C TYR A 299 15.46 -16.92 -5.75
N MET A 300 14.84 -17.26 -6.88
CA MET A 300 15.25 -18.44 -7.66
C MET A 300 16.66 -18.34 -8.25
N HIS A 301 17.16 -17.12 -8.46
CA HIS A 301 18.53 -16.89 -8.93
C HIS A 301 19.55 -16.85 -7.79
N ILE A 302 19.20 -16.18 -6.69
CA ILE A 302 20.19 -15.77 -5.66
C ILE A 302 19.97 -16.51 -4.33
N GLY A 303 18.83 -17.17 -4.15
CA GLY A 303 18.41 -17.80 -2.89
C GLY A 303 17.89 -16.82 -1.84
N ASP A 304 17.67 -15.56 -2.21
CA ASP A 304 17.16 -14.49 -1.33
C ASP A 304 16.59 -13.33 -2.18
N PHE A 305 15.81 -12.43 -1.59
CA PHE A 305 15.14 -11.29 -2.25
C PHE A 305 15.44 -9.95 -1.57
N VAL A 306 15.29 -8.82 -2.27
CA VAL A 306 15.52 -7.48 -1.70
C VAL A 306 14.32 -7.01 -0.85
N PRO A 307 14.56 -6.44 0.35
CA PRO A 307 15.86 -6.23 0.99
C PRO A 307 16.43 -7.48 1.65
N ARG A 308 17.77 -7.58 1.64
CA ARG A 308 18.53 -8.77 2.06
C ARG A 308 18.58 -8.90 3.59
N LEU A 309 18.44 -10.13 4.08
CA LEU A 309 18.61 -10.46 5.49
C LEU A 309 20.10 -10.53 5.83
N THR A 310 20.53 -9.84 6.88
CA THR A 310 21.86 -10.04 7.46
C THR A 310 21.82 -11.15 8.48
N ARG A 311 22.84 -12.01 8.45
CA ARG A 311 23.05 -13.08 9.43
C ARG A 311 23.75 -12.57 10.70
N ASP A 312 23.53 -11.30 11.03
CA ASP A 312 23.98 -10.75 12.31
C ASP A 312 23.15 -11.40 13.44
N THR A 313 23.62 -11.29 14.68
CA THR A 313 22.87 -11.76 15.85
C THR A 313 22.51 -10.55 16.71
N PRO A 314 21.24 -10.09 16.74
CA PRO A 314 20.07 -10.66 16.08
C PRO A 314 20.02 -10.37 14.55
N PRO A 315 19.28 -11.18 13.75
CA PRO A 315 19.10 -10.96 12.32
C PRO A 315 18.47 -9.59 12.03
N ARG A 316 18.91 -8.91 10.96
CA ARG A 316 18.42 -7.57 10.59
C ARG A 316 18.27 -7.41 9.08
N ILE A 317 17.42 -6.48 8.68
CA ILE A 317 17.29 -6.07 7.28
C ILE A 317 18.17 -4.84 7.02
N LYS A 318 19.06 -4.92 6.04
CA LYS A 318 19.97 -3.81 5.68
C LYS A 318 19.22 -2.60 5.12
N GLY A 319 19.59 -1.42 5.61
CA GLY A 319 19.21 -0.14 4.99
C GLY A 319 17.85 0.43 5.39
N LEU A 320 17.17 -0.16 6.39
CA LEU A 320 15.90 0.37 6.89
C LEU A 320 16.15 1.20 8.15
N VAL A 321 15.77 2.48 8.11
CA VAL A 321 16.01 3.42 9.22
C VAL A 321 14.70 3.91 9.85
N ILE A 322 13.66 4.11 9.03
CA ILE A 322 12.37 4.64 9.48
C ILE A 322 11.31 3.54 9.55
N GLN A 323 10.31 3.74 10.42
CA GLN A 323 9.29 2.74 10.69
C GLN A 323 8.43 2.45 9.45
N GLU A 324 8.12 3.47 8.66
CA GLU A 324 7.31 3.37 7.46
C GLU A 324 7.96 2.43 6.43
N GLN A 325 9.28 2.51 6.27
CA GLN A 325 10.03 1.60 5.39
C GLN A 325 9.96 0.15 5.88
N ARG A 326 10.03 -0.07 7.20
CA ARG A 326 9.92 -1.42 7.78
C ARG A 326 8.54 -1.99 7.54
N ASP A 327 7.52 -1.16 7.70
CA ASP A 327 6.13 -1.51 7.50
C ASP A 327 5.85 -1.86 6.02
N GLU A 328 6.35 -1.06 5.07
CA GLU A 328 6.27 -1.35 3.63
C GLU A 328 6.98 -2.67 3.26
N VAL A 329 8.17 -2.92 3.82
CA VAL A 329 8.90 -4.17 3.59
C VAL A 329 8.16 -5.36 4.20
N ALA A 330 7.54 -5.19 5.37
CA ALA A 330 6.77 -6.25 6.02
C ALA A 330 5.53 -6.64 5.18
N GLU A 331 4.82 -5.66 4.63
CA GLU A 331 3.73 -5.90 3.69
C GLU A 331 4.22 -6.68 2.46
N ARG A 332 5.36 -6.26 1.88
CA ARG A 332 5.97 -6.97 0.75
C ARG A 332 6.36 -8.41 1.11
N CYS A 333 6.93 -8.64 2.30
CA CYS A 333 7.24 -9.99 2.79
C CYS A 333 5.97 -10.84 2.91
N ALA A 334 4.85 -10.28 3.37
CA ALA A 334 3.57 -10.99 3.45
C ALA A 334 3.05 -11.40 2.05
N TYR A 335 3.13 -10.52 1.06
CA TYR A 335 2.78 -10.86 -0.31
C TYR A 335 3.69 -11.95 -0.90
N ILE A 336 4.99 -11.85 -0.66
CA ILE A 336 5.96 -12.87 -1.09
C ILE A 336 5.65 -14.21 -0.42
N PHE A 337 5.33 -14.22 0.87
CA PHE A 337 4.92 -15.42 1.59
C PHE A 337 3.69 -16.06 0.93
N ARG A 338 2.65 -15.27 0.65
CA ARG A 338 1.43 -15.74 -0.01
C ARG A 338 1.71 -16.35 -1.39
N THR A 339 2.47 -15.65 -2.22
CA THR A 339 2.84 -16.14 -3.56
C THR A 339 3.74 -17.38 -3.47
N ALA A 340 4.66 -17.43 -2.51
CA ALA A 340 5.51 -18.60 -2.28
C ALA A 340 4.69 -19.81 -1.80
N SER A 341 3.62 -19.60 -1.04
CA SER A 341 2.67 -20.66 -0.65
C SER A 341 1.91 -21.21 -1.86
N GLN A 342 1.41 -20.34 -2.75
CA GLN A 342 0.75 -20.78 -3.99
C GLN A 342 1.67 -21.59 -4.92
N LEU A 343 2.97 -21.30 -4.88
CA LEU A 343 4.00 -22.02 -5.65
C LEU A 343 4.67 -23.16 -4.88
N GLN A 344 4.23 -23.43 -3.64
CA GLN A 344 4.79 -24.46 -2.75
C GLN A 344 6.31 -24.34 -2.52
N LEU A 345 6.82 -23.10 -2.41
CA LEU A 345 8.22 -22.78 -2.15
C LEU A 345 8.47 -22.66 -0.64
N ALA A 346 8.60 -23.80 0.07
CA ALA A 346 8.77 -23.84 1.53
C ALA A 346 9.96 -23.00 2.05
N SER A 347 11.12 -23.10 1.40
CA SER A 347 12.32 -22.36 1.83
C SER A 347 12.15 -20.84 1.68
N LEU A 348 11.39 -20.38 0.68
CA LEU A 348 11.08 -18.96 0.51
C LEU A 348 10.04 -18.47 1.53
N GLN A 349 9.04 -19.29 1.86
CA GLN A 349 8.12 -18.97 2.96
C GLN A 349 8.87 -18.81 4.28
N SER A 350 9.77 -19.75 4.60
CA SER A 350 10.62 -19.69 5.80
C SER A 350 11.46 -18.40 5.83
N LEU A 351 12.11 -18.07 4.71
CA LEU A 351 12.87 -16.82 4.58
C LEU A 351 11.99 -15.56 4.75
N ALA A 352 10.77 -15.56 4.23
CA ALA A 352 9.84 -14.46 4.42
C ALA A 352 9.45 -14.28 5.90
N VAL A 353 9.25 -15.39 6.63
CA VAL A 353 8.98 -15.38 8.07
C VAL A 353 10.18 -14.85 8.87
N GLU A 354 11.39 -15.32 8.57
CA GLU A 354 12.62 -14.81 9.21
C GLU A 354 12.78 -13.30 9.02
N LYS A 355 12.49 -12.81 7.81
CA LYS A 355 12.54 -11.37 7.52
C LYS A 355 11.46 -10.58 8.25
N LEU A 356 10.22 -11.10 8.32
CA LEU A 356 9.15 -10.48 9.10
C LEU A 356 9.54 -10.35 10.57
N LYS A 357 10.14 -11.40 11.15
CA LYS A 357 10.65 -11.37 12.53
C LYS A 357 11.79 -10.35 12.70
N ALA A 358 12.72 -10.27 11.75
CA ALA A 358 13.80 -9.29 11.74
C ALA A 358 13.31 -7.83 11.57
N LEU A 359 12.10 -7.63 11.04
CA LEU A 359 11.48 -6.32 10.88
C LEU A 359 10.76 -5.84 12.14
N TYR A 360 10.59 -6.67 13.16
CA TYR A 360 9.94 -6.30 14.42
C TYR A 360 10.74 -5.27 15.24
N PRO A 361 10.11 -4.26 15.88
CA PRO A 361 8.67 -4.02 15.97
C PRO A 361 8.03 -3.41 14.71
N LEU A 362 6.78 -3.81 14.44
CA LEU A 362 5.89 -3.25 13.41
C LEU A 362 4.78 -2.42 14.05
N SER A 363 4.17 -1.52 13.26
CA SER A 363 2.98 -0.80 13.73
C SER A 363 1.78 -1.74 13.89
N PRO A 364 0.81 -1.43 14.78
CA PRO A 364 -0.37 -2.28 14.99
C PRO A 364 -1.14 -2.52 13.68
N LEU A 365 -1.43 -1.46 12.92
CA LEU A 365 -2.08 -1.57 11.61
C LEU A 365 -1.33 -2.49 10.67
N ARG A 366 0.01 -2.45 10.69
CA ARG A 366 0.81 -3.29 9.81
C ARG A 366 0.75 -4.76 10.19
N ILE A 367 0.72 -5.09 11.48
CA ILE A 367 0.49 -6.46 11.96
C ILE A 367 -0.84 -6.98 11.41
N LEU A 368 -1.93 -6.21 11.52
CA LEU A 368 -3.23 -6.60 10.95
C LEU A 368 -3.17 -6.84 9.44
N LEU A 369 -2.52 -5.95 8.69
CA LEU A 369 -2.43 -6.09 7.24
C LEU A 369 -1.62 -7.33 6.84
N VAL A 370 -0.47 -7.56 7.48
CA VAL A 370 0.35 -8.76 7.25
C VAL A 370 -0.46 -10.01 7.52
N THR A 371 -1.21 -10.05 8.62
CA THR A 371 -2.10 -11.19 8.95
C THR A 371 -3.16 -11.40 7.88
N ARG A 372 -3.86 -10.33 7.46
CA ARG A 372 -4.88 -10.43 6.41
C ARG A 372 -4.31 -10.95 5.09
N ILE A 373 -3.11 -10.50 4.70
CA ILE A 373 -2.45 -11.00 3.49
C ILE A 373 -2.08 -12.48 3.65
N ALA A 374 -1.51 -12.87 4.79
CA ALA A 374 -1.09 -14.23 5.08
C ALA A 374 -2.27 -15.23 5.14
N GLN A 375 -3.44 -14.82 5.64
CA GLN A 375 -4.66 -15.63 5.66
C GLN A 375 -5.16 -16.03 4.27
N ASN A 376 -4.81 -15.25 3.24
CA ASN A 376 -5.15 -15.56 1.85
C ASN A 376 -4.11 -16.46 1.17
N SER A 377 -3.22 -17.09 1.94
CA SER A 377 -2.25 -18.05 1.43
C SER A 377 -2.90 -19.41 1.22
N TYR A 378 -2.35 -20.21 0.31
CA TYR A 378 -2.80 -21.58 0.07
C TYR A 378 -2.26 -22.51 1.17
N PRO A 379 -3.10 -23.15 1.99
CA PRO A 379 -2.64 -24.04 3.05
C PRO A 379 -2.20 -25.37 2.42
N TRP A 380 -0.89 -25.64 2.43
CA TRP A 380 -0.32 -26.89 1.90
C TRP A 380 0.54 -27.64 2.93
N GLY A 381 0.50 -27.22 4.19
CA GLY A 381 1.17 -27.92 5.31
C GLY A 381 2.63 -27.54 5.51
N CYS A 382 3.03 -26.31 5.18
CA CYS A 382 4.39 -25.82 5.40
C CYS A 382 4.59 -25.42 6.88
N GLU A 383 5.69 -25.83 7.51
CA GLU A 383 6.01 -25.46 8.91
C GLU A 383 6.07 -23.94 9.12
N ALA A 384 6.58 -23.20 8.12
CA ALA A 384 6.66 -21.74 8.15
C ALA A 384 5.28 -21.07 8.30
N GLU A 385 4.20 -21.72 7.86
CA GLU A 385 2.83 -21.25 8.03
C GLU A 385 2.43 -21.22 9.51
N GLY A 386 2.62 -22.34 10.21
CA GLY A 386 2.35 -22.43 11.65
C GLY A 386 3.23 -21.47 12.45
N GLU A 387 4.51 -21.34 12.07
CA GLU A 387 5.43 -20.39 12.69
C GLU A 387 4.98 -18.93 12.50
N LEU A 388 4.52 -18.58 11.31
CA LEU A 388 4.01 -17.24 11.00
C LEU A 388 2.73 -16.93 11.80
N PHE A 389 1.75 -17.82 11.78
CA PHE A 389 0.48 -17.58 12.48
C PHE A 389 0.64 -17.57 13.99
N GLY A 390 1.52 -18.42 14.55
CA GLY A 390 1.90 -18.36 15.96
C GLY A 390 2.49 -16.99 16.32
N TRP A 391 3.45 -16.52 15.52
CA TRP A 391 4.08 -15.20 15.71
C TRP A 391 3.09 -14.03 15.56
N LEU A 392 2.20 -14.09 14.57
CA LEU A 392 1.17 -13.07 14.37
C LEU A 392 0.15 -13.03 15.52
N ALA A 393 -0.29 -14.18 16.01
CA ALA A 393 -1.18 -14.24 17.16
C ALA A 393 -0.54 -13.60 18.41
N ASP A 394 0.79 -13.74 18.59
CA ASP A 394 1.48 -13.22 19.78
C ASP A 394 1.43 -11.70 19.72
N HIS A 395 1.73 -11.13 18.56
CA HIS A 395 1.79 -9.69 18.39
C HIS A 395 0.40 -9.05 18.27
N ILE A 396 -0.59 -9.73 17.69
CA ILE A 396 -1.99 -9.27 17.77
C ILE A 396 -2.43 -9.21 19.23
N ALA A 397 -2.10 -10.22 20.04
CA ALA A 397 -2.43 -10.22 21.46
C ALA A 397 -1.70 -9.08 22.21
N GLU A 398 -0.40 -8.86 21.95
CA GLU A 398 0.36 -7.74 22.53
C GLU A 398 -0.28 -6.37 22.24
N TYR A 399 -0.75 -6.15 21.01
CA TYR A 399 -1.37 -4.89 20.57
C TYR A 399 -2.90 -4.89 20.66
N PHE A 400 -3.52 -5.89 21.31
CA PHE A 400 -4.95 -6.16 21.17
C PHE A 400 -5.83 -4.95 21.48
N TYR A 401 -5.58 -4.27 22.60
CA TYR A 401 -6.42 -3.13 22.98
C TYR A 401 -6.22 -1.90 22.09
N ALA A 402 -4.99 -1.65 21.61
CA ALA A 402 -4.72 -0.58 20.64
C ALA A 402 -5.43 -0.88 19.30
N LEU A 403 -5.35 -2.12 18.84
CA LEU A 403 -6.03 -2.58 17.63
C LEU A 403 -7.55 -2.52 17.77
N MET A 404 -8.10 -2.90 18.91
CA MET A 404 -9.54 -2.80 19.17
C MET A 404 -10.02 -1.34 19.16
N ALA A 405 -9.23 -0.42 19.74
CA ALA A 405 -9.58 1.00 19.81
C ALA A 405 -9.51 1.69 18.43
N GLU A 406 -8.49 1.42 17.63
CA GLU A 406 -8.24 2.14 16.37
C GLU A 406 -8.78 1.39 15.13
N HIS A 407 -8.80 0.06 15.17
CA HIS A 407 -9.02 -0.81 14.01
C HIS A 407 -9.94 -2.02 14.31
N GLY A 408 -10.85 -1.89 15.28
CA GLY A 408 -11.64 -3.02 15.80
C GLY A 408 -12.40 -3.81 14.73
N ALA A 409 -13.01 -3.14 13.74
CA ALA A 409 -13.70 -3.84 12.65
C ALA A 409 -12.76 -4.71 11.80
N ALA A 410 -11.58 -4.19 11.46
CA ALA A 410 -10.58 -4.91 10.68
C ALA A 410 -9.98 -6.08 11.49
N LEU A 411 -9.70 -5.87 12.79
CA LEU A 411 -9.26 -6.93 13.69
C LEU A 411 -10.31 -8.06 13.76
N MET A 412 -11.58 -7.73 13.98
CA MET A 412 -12.63 -8.75 14.04
C MET A 412 -12.80 -9.51 12.71
N GLY A 413 -12.64 -8.84 11.57
CA GLY A 413 -12.60 -9.51 10.27
C GLY A 413 -11.46 -10.53 10.16
N VAL A 414 -10.25 -10.13 10.56
CA VAL A 414 -9.07 -11.02 10.59
C VAL A 414 -9.28 -12.20 11.54
N LEU A 415 -9.77 -11.97 12.76
CA LEU A 415 -9.95 -13.05 13.74
C LEU A 415 -11.05 -14.05 13.35
N ARG A 416 -12.09 -13.61 12.64
CA ARG A 416 -13.19 -14.47 12.16
C ARG A 416 -12.79 -15.32 10.96
N ASN A 417 -11.94 -14.79 10.08
CA ASN A 417 -11.58 -15.45 8.83
C ASN A 417 -10.46 -16.49 8.96
N SER A 418 -10.00 -16.79 10.17
CA SER A 418 -8.92 -17.77 10.37
C SER A 418 -9.25 -18.74 11.49
N ASP A 419 -9.32 -20.00 11.09
CA ASP A 419 -9.53 -21.13 11.97
C ASP A 419 -8.38 -21.21 12.99
N GLY A 420 -8.70 -21.00 14.27
CA GLY A 420 -7.75 -21.10 15.38
C GLY A 420 -6.98 -19.83 15.74
N LEU A 421 -6.78 -18.87 14.82
CA LEU A 421 -6.11 -17.61 15.14
C LEU A 421 -6.90 -16.81 16.19
N GLY A 422 -8.22 -16.69 15.99
CA GLY A 422 -9.11 -16.01 16.93
C GLY A 422 -9.05 -16.59 18.34
N GLN A 423 -9.08 -17.92 18.45
CA GLN A 423 -8.98 -18.63 19.73
C GLN A 423 -7.61 -18.40 20.39
N THR A 424 -6.52 -18.54 19.63
CA THR A 424 -5.16 -18.35 20.14
C THR A 424 -4.93 -16.94 20.67
N VAL A 425 -5.44 -15.92 19.96
CA VAL A 425 -5.39 -14.52 20.41
C VAL A 425 -6.22 -14.34 21.68
N ALA A 426 -7.44 -14.90 21.74
CA ALA A 426 -8.30 -14.81 22.91
C ALA A 426 -7.66 -15.45 24.16
N ASP A 427 -7.06 -16.63 24.00
CA ASP A 427 -6.36 -17.34 25.08
C ASP A 427 -5.18 -16.52 25.61
N ARG A 428 -4.35 -15.98 24.71
CA ARG A 428 -3.19 -15.14 25.09
C ARG A 428 -3.60 -13.85 25.80
N VAL A 429 -4.69 -13.22 25.35
CA VAL A 429 -5.26 -12.03 26.02
C VAL A 429 -5.81 -12.39 27.40
N ALA A 430 -6.44 -13.56 27.55
CA ALA A 430 -6.96 -14.02 28.83
C ALA A 430 -5.84 -14.38 29.83
N GLU A 431 -4.74 -14.98 29.33
CA GLU A 431 -3.58 -15.36 30.14
C GLU A 431 -2.82 -14.16 30.70
N ASN A 432 -2.65 -13.09 29.89
CA ASN A 432 -1.91 -11.90 30.34
C ASN A 432 -2.50 -10.58 29.81
N PRO A 433 -3.65 -10.13 30.35
CA PRO A 433 -4.31 -8.91 29.89
C PRO A 433 -3.42 -7.67 29.97
N LYS A 434 -2.48 -7.61 30.93
CA LYS A 434 -1.59 -6.46 31.11
C LYS A 434 -0.52 -6.37 30.02
N ALA A 435 -0.06 -7.49 29.47
CA ALA A 435 0.89 -7.48 28.36
C ALA A 435 0.24 -7.07 27.03
N CYS A 436 -1.10 -7.10 26.96
CA CYS A 436 -1.90 -6.78 25.77
C CYS A 436 -2.20 -5.29 25.57
N SER A 437 -1.61 -4.42 26.39
CA SER A 437 -1.78 -2.96 26.32
C SER A 437 -0.67 -2.24 25.57
N ARG A 438 0.16 -2.97 24.80
CA ARG A 438 1.23 -2.35 24.02
C ARG A 438 0.62 -1.39 22.99
N GLY A 439 1.19 -0.20 22.86
CA GLY A 439 0.70 0.83 21.93
C GLY A 439 -0.45 1.70 22.46
N LEU A 440 -1.08 1.35 23.59
CA LEU A 440 -1.92 2.27 24.34
C LEU A 440 -1.02 3.22 25.15
N GLY A 441 -0.48 4.25 24.49
CA GLY A 441 0.24 5.38 25.08
C GLY A 441 0.86 5.17 26.47
N GLU A 442 2.12 4.73 26.52
CA GLU A 442 3.02 5.17 27.58
C GLU A 442 3.47 6.61 27.22
N GLU A 443 2.62 7.59 27.48
CA GLU A 443 3.06 8.99 27.69
C GLU A 443 3.19 9.28 29.18
#